data_AF-A0AA35GGM5-F1
#
_entry.id   AF-A0AA35GGM5-F1
#
_cell.length_a   1.000
_cell.length_b   1.000
_cell.length_c   1.000
_cell.angle_alpha   90.00
_cell.angle_beta   90.00
_cell.angle_gamma   90.00
#
_symmetry.space_group_name_H-M   'P 1'
#
loop_
_entity.id
_entity.type
_entity.pdbx_description
1 polymer ?
#
loop_
_entity_poly.entity_id
_entity_poly.type
_entity_poly.pdbx_seq_one_letter_code
_entity_poly.pdbx_strand_id
1 'polypeptide(L)'
;MRTPETLTAAKRAASLRQQASGEAEASPAAPKQHQSSTSTPHSGMTSANTQLSAQQKRIDQARNALKSPSSNATQDVDPMDEVDGSITLLSINDIVTYSHNPRSKPNPKRAEIKASLQAEGKITNTITVTRRSPKEKYFPYGGGNTRVELAKELFAEGDQRFATLHVITKKWPGEAKVITAHLSENDIRGDISFWERAQGVIDFKKEFEIENGVILSTTELNKELKNSGLNYGVKMVQNFIFAHESLQLIGPWLRTEELNTVIRPFVSAVIELAGKFDSKDAVQNSLDEIMLMHGQDLEALELANKEKDPAQRQEPKLDVQSLITDFQSVAAKALKLQVDDMPAVLQAVTQDPSISVEEIKKIKSKINDSGNSNKGKQSPLGGMLGGVDKTFTNPESNKGKKTAVTDSALLEKKLIAAFTELNTAVPIADFLATDPRLPFGFYVDFPVSMEQINGQPVSEEMAGLRESLWPILASLSGQANEAFAGSIPADSAWAMRKSEGESAMAASCVAASVALRSGVLYITSAHFWMLMAHPKVGPAFMGLLKTLSEFHVAFPQKFQIPFKPLFS
;
A
#
# COMPACT_ATOMS: atom_id res chain seq x y z
N MET A 1 6.54 27.96 -35.28
CA MET A 1 7.53 26.92 -35.61
C MET A 1 7.01 25.59 -35.08
N ARG A 2 6.63 24.66 -35.97
CA ARG A 2 6.19 23.31 -35.58
C ARG A 2 7.42 22.46 -35.25
N THR A 3 7.38 21.78 -34.12
CA THR A 3 8.35 20.76 -33.69
C THR A 3 8.32 19.56 -34.64
N PRO A 4 9.47 18.96 -35.00
CA PRO A 4 9.49 17.79 -35.88
C PRO A 4 9.06 16.53 -35.12
N GLU A 5 8.21 15.72 -35.76
CA GLU A 5 7.72 14.43 -35.26
C GLU A 5 8.87 13.45 -35.02
N THR A 6 8.99 12.95 -33.78
CA THR A 6 10.00 11.94 -33.42
C THR A 6 9.60 10.56 -33.95
N LEU A 7 10.41 10.00 -34.85
CA LEU A 7 10.22 8.64 -35.38
C LEU A 7 10.39 7.57 -34.29
N THR A 8 9.53 6.55 -34.30
CA THR A 8 9.60 5.36 -33.44
C THR A 8 10.84 4.51 -33.74
N ALA A 9 11.31 3.74 -32.75
CA ALA A 9 12.55 2.94 -32.83
C ALA A 9 12.59 1.97 -34.03
N ALA A 10 11.45 1.36 -34.37
CA ALA A 10 11.32 0.48 -35.54
C ALA A 10 11.54 1.23 -36.87
N LYS A 11 11.05 2.46 -36.98
CA LYS A 11 11.25 3.30 -38.19
C LYS A 11 12.70 3.78 -38.32
N ARG A 12 13.41 3.95 -37.21
CA ARG A 12 14.82 4.34 -37.17
C ARG A 12 15.75 3.20 -37.64
N ALA A 13 15.44 1.96 -37.26
CA ALA A 13 16.16 0.77 -37.71
C ALA A 13 16.00 0.50 -39.23
N ALA A 14 14.84 0.83 -39.80
CA ALA A 14 14.60 0.71 -41.24
C ALA A 14 15.36 1.78 -42.05
N SER A 15 15.41 3.03 -41.57
CA SER A 15 16.12 4.13 -42.21
C SER A 15 17.65 3.89 -42.27
N LEU A 16 18.22 3.38 -41.18
CA LEU A 16 19.65 3.04 -41.12
C LEU A 16 20.03 1.88 -42.06
N ARG A 17 19.10 0.94 -42.32
CA ARG A 17 19.31 -0.13 -43.31
C ARG A 17 19.29 0.37 -44.76
N GLN A 18 18.53 1.44 -45.06
CA GLN A 18 18.51 2.05 -46.40
C GLN A 18 19.72 2.95 -46.65
N GLN A 19 20.22 3.66 -45.64
CA GLN A 19 21.43 4.49 -45.77
C GLN A 19 22.71 3.66 -45.93
N ALA A 20 22.81 2.51 -45.25
CA ALA A 20 23.96 1.61 -45.38
C ALA A 20 24.10 0.96 -46.77
N SER A 21 23.03 0.93 -47.58
CA SER A 21 23.05 0.39 -48.96
C SER A 21 23.37 1.43 -50.04
N GLY A 22 23.47 2.72 -49.70
CA GLY A 22 23.62 3.81 -50.69
C GLY A 22 25.02 4.41 -50.83
N GLU A 23 25.97 4.08 -49.95
CA GLU A 23 27.29 4.74 -49.90
C GLU A 23 28.41 4.01 -50.67
N ALA A 24 28.07 3.00 -51.47
CA ALA A 24 29.03 2.28 -52.31
C ALA A 24 28.88 2.65 -53.80
N GLU A 25 28.94 3.94 -54.16
CA GLU A 25 29.31 4.38 -55.52
C GLU A 25 29.41 5.93 -55.60
N ALA A 26 30.63 6.46 -55.70
CA ALA A 26 31.04 7.55 -56.61
C ALA A 26 32.26 8.36 -56.10
N SER A 27 33.25 8.54 -56.97
CA SER A 27 34.45 9.37 -56.82
C SER A 27 34.45 10.46 -57.95
N PRO A 28 35.42 11.39 -58.08
CA PRO A 28 35.23 12.81 -57.78
C PRO A 28 35.41 13.77 -58.98
N ALA A 29 35.00 15.04 -58.84
CA ALA A 29 35.42 16.12 -59.74
C ALA A 29 35.52 17.49 -59.04
N ALA A 30 36.51 18.29 -59.46
CA ALA A 30 37.04 19.50 -58.83
C ALA A 30 36.54 20.82 -59.51
N PRO A 31 37.06 22.04 -59.23
CA PRO A 31 36.23 23.17 -58.77
C PRO A 31 36.21 24.41 -59.72
N LYS A 32 35.32 25.38 -59.47
CA LYS A 32 35.41 26.74 -60.08
C LYS A 32 35.10 27.88 -59.11
N GLN A 33 35.87 28.95 -59.29
CA GLN A 33 35.98 30.20 -58.52
C GLN A 33 35.10 31.35 -59.07
N HIS A 34 35.05 32.42 -58.26
CA HIS A 34 34.81 33.85 -58.56
C HIS A 34 33.33 34.28 -58.73
N GLN A 35 32.89 35.46 -58.28
CA GLN A 35 33.52 36.78 -58.44
C GLN A 35 32.89 37.86 -57.52
N SER A 36 33.71 38.81 -57.07
CA SER A 36 33.34 40.05 -56.38
C SER A 36 33.43 41.23 -57.35
N SER A 37 32.55 42.24 -57.24
CA SER A 37 32.66 43.50 -57.98
C SER A 37 32.66 44.71 -57.04
N THR A 38 33.62 45.59 -57.29
CA THR A 38 33.87 46.89 -56.66
C THR A 38 33.66 48.00 -57.68
N SER A 39 33.12 49.15 -57.28
CA SER A 39 33.28 50.42 -58.01
C SER A 39 33.21 51.65 -57.09
N THR A 40 34.08 52.62 -57.39
CA THR A 40 34.28 54.00 -56.87
C THR A 40 34.91 54.80 -58.04
N PRO A 41 35.18 56.14 -58.02
CA PRO A 41 34.86 57.25 -57.09
C PRO A 41 34.44 58.61 -57.76
N HIS A 42 34.07 59.64 -56.98
CA HIS A 42 34.41 61.09 -57.17
C HIS A 42 33.90 61.90 -55.94
N SER A 43 34.75 62.47 -55.09
CA SER A 43 35.50 63.75 -55.14
C SER A 43 34.72 64.95 -54.53
N GLY A 44 35.20 65.45 -53.38
CA GLY A 44 34.75 66.72 -52.78
C GLY A 44 35.21 66.89 -51.31
N MET A 45 36.22 67.71 -51.08
CA MET A 45 36.77 68.09 -49.76
C MET A 45 35.72 68.76 -48.85
N THR A 46 35.74 68.44 -47.55
CA THR A 46 35.68 69.40 -46.43
C THR A 46 35.97 68.71 -45.10
N SER A 47 36.69 69.42 -44.23
CA SER A 47 37.23 68.98 -42.94
C SER A 47 36.16 68.60 -41.91
N ALA A 48 36.26 67.44 -41.25
CA ALA A 48 35.85 67.21 -39.86
C ALA A 48 36.12 65.77 -39.40
N ASN A 49 36.68 65.65 -38.18
CA ASN A 49 36.52 64.54 -37.23
C ASN A 49 36.73 63.10 -37.77
N THR A 50 37.92 62.54 -37.60
CA THR A 50 38.19 61.11 -37.88
C THR A 50 37.55 60.23 -36.81
N GLN A 51 36.24 59.97 -36.93
CA GLN A 51 35.61 58.83 -36.26
C GLN A 51 36.21 57.55 -36.83
N LEU A 52 36.84 56.74 -35.98
CA LEU A 52 37.28 55.38 -36.32
C LEU A 52 36.12 54.62 -36.99
N SER A 53 36.39 54.03 -38.16
CA SER A 53 35.38 53.23 -38.88
C SER A 53 34.86 52.11 -37.99
N ALA A 54 33.60 51.70 -38.19
CA ALA A 54 32.98 50.64 -37.39
C ALA A 54 33.80 49.34 -37.37
N GLN A 55 34.56 49.08 -38.43
CA GLN A 55 35.48 47.95 -38.52
C GLN A 55 36.72 48.12 -37.63
N GLN A 56 37.30 49.33 -37.59
CA GLN A 56 38.44 49.62 -36.73
C GLN A 56 38.05 49.55 -35.24
N LYS A 57 36.86 50.08 -34.89
CA LYS A 57 36.31 49.93 -33.52
C LYS A 57 36.10 48.48 -33.12
N ARG A 58 35.63 47.62 -34.04
CA ARG A 58 35.49 46.17 -33.77
C ARG A 58 36.83 45.48 -33.61
N ILE A 59 37.84 45.83 -34.41
CA ILE A 59 39.20 45.28 -34.30
C ILE A 59 39.84 45.70 -32.97
N ASP A 60 39.65 46.94 -32.55
CA ASP A 60 40.20 47.44 -31.28
C ASP A 60 39.44 46.88 -30.07
N GLN A 61 38.11 46.67 -30.17
CA GLN A 61 37.33 45.93 -29.18
C GLN A 61 37.77 44.47 -29.07
N ALA A 62 38.01 43.78 -30.19
CA ALA A 62 38.50 42.40 -30.19
C ALA A 62 39.92 42.30 -29.61
N ARG A 63 40.81 43.25 -29.93
CA ARG A 63 42.16 43.30 -29.33
C ARG A 63 42.13 43.61 -27.84
N ASN A 64 41.22 44.45 -27.37
CA ASN A 64 41.06 44.71 -25.94
C ASN A 64 40.46 43.51 -25.21
N ALA A 65 39.51 42.78 -25.81
CA ALA A 65 38.97 41.54 -25.25
C ALA A 65 40.03 40.43 -25.11
N LEU A 66 41.03 40.40 -25.99
CA LEU A 66 42.17 39.47 -25.92
C LEU A 66 43.25 39.89 -24.90
N LYS A 67 43.25 41.16 -24.46
CA LYS A 67 44.22 41.72 -23.49
C LYS A 67 43.67 41.78 -22.06
N SER A 68 42.37 41.61 -21.87
CA SER A 68 41.80 41.31 -20.57
C SER A 68 42.39 39.99 -20.08
N PRO A 69 42.89 39.88 -18.84
CA PRO A 69 43.23 38.57 -18.31
C PRO A 69 41.96 37.72 -18.43
N SER A 70 42.04 36.61 -19.16
CA SER A 70 40.98 35.63 -19.14
C SER A 70 40.89 35.18 -17.69
N SER A 71 39.90 35.68 -16.94
CA SER A 71 39.48 34.98 -15.74
C SER A 71 39.24 33.55 -16.19
N ASN A 72 40.02 32.62 -15.65
CA ASN A 72 39.82 31.21 -15.97
C ASN A 72 38.35 30.92 -15.68
N ALA A 73 37.62 30.26 -16.58
CA ALA A 73 36.21 29.92 -16.37
C ALA A 73 35.98 29.03 -15.12
N THR A 74 37.08 28.62 -14.46
CA THR A 74 37.16 27.82 -13.24
C THR A 74 37.61 28.62 -12.00
N GLN A 75 37.90 29.93 -12.12
CA GLN A 75 38.50 30.71 -11.01
C GLN A 75 37.50 31.00 -9.87
N ASP A 76 36.19 31.01 -10.18
CA ASP A 76 35.08 31.18 -9.22
C ASP A 76 34.24 29.90 -9.05
N VAL A 77 34.68 28.75 -9.55
CA VAL A 77 33.95 27.48 -9.41
C VAL A 77 34.51 26.73 -8.20
N ASP A 78 33.75 26.66 -7.12
CA ASP A 78 34.06 25.74 -6.02
C ASP A 78 34.10 24.30 -6.60
N PRO A 79 35.19 23.54 -6.44
CA PRO A 79 35.27 22.14 -6.89
C PRO A 79 34.17 21.24 -6.31
N MET A 80 33.51 21.67 -5.24
CA MET A 80 32.36 20.99 -4.63
C MET A 80 31.01 21.55 -5.07
N ASP A 81 30.96 22.68 -5.81
CA ASP A 81 29.71 23.21 -6.34
C ASP A 81 29.25 22.36 -7.52
N GLU A 82 28.04 21.80 -7.37
CA GLU A 82 27.42 21.05 -8.45
C GLU A 82 26.88 21.99 -9.51
N VAL A 83 27.47 21.92 -10.69
CA VAL A 83 26.97 22.67 -11.85
C VAL A 83 25.74 21.95 -12.41
N ASP A 84 24.64 22.69 -12.47
CA ASP A 84 23.36 22.19 -12.98
C ASP A 84 23.49 21.83 -14.47
N GLY A 85 23.10 20.59 -14.83
CA GLY A 85 23.17 20.09 -16.20
C GLY A 85 24.54 19.54 -16.62
N SER A 86 25.51 19.42 -15.72
CA SER A 86 26.82 18.86 -16.05
C SER A 86 26.73 17.35 -16.30
N ILE A 87 27.43 16.85 -17.33
CA ILE A 87 27.55 15.39 -17.56
C ILE A 87 28.74 14.89 -16.75
N THR A 88 28.47 13.99 -15.81
CA THR A 88 29.48 13.41 -14.91
C THR A 88 29.49 11.89 -15.06
N LEU A 89 30.68 11.30 -14.93
CA LEU A 89 30.85 9.85 -14.83
C LEU A 89 30.88 9.46 -13.36
N LEU A 90 29.87 8.73 -12.89
CA LEU A 90 29.75 8.29 -11.50
C LEU A 90 29.90 6.78 -11.39
N SER A 91 30.48 6.30 -10.28
CA SER A 91 30.43 4.89 -9.92
C SER A 91 28.99 4.47 -9.64
N ILE A 92 28.60 3.27 -10.07
CA ILE A 92 27.27 2.70 -9.77
C ILE A 92 27.02 2.57 -8.26
N ASN A 93 28.10 2.45 -7.46
CA ASN A 93 28.03 2.39 -6.01
C ASN A 93 27.69 3.73 -5.34
N ASP A 94 27.91 4.83 -6.05
CA ASP A 94 27.61 6.19 -5.59
C ASP A 94 26.21 6.64 -5.98
N ILE A 95 25.46 5.78 -6.68
CA ILE A 95 24.08 6.04 -7.09
C ILE A 95 23.16 5.08 -6.33
N VAL A 96 22.08 5.59 -5.75
CA VAL A 96 21.00 4.83 -5.11
C VAL A 96 19.67 5.12 -5.79
N THR A 97 18.69 4.26 -5.57
CA THR A 97 17.32 4.54 -5.99
C THR A 97 16.72 5.62 -5.10
N TYR A 98 15.83 6.41 -5.68
CA TYR A 98 15.08 7.40 -4.91
C TYR A 98 14.00 6.70 -4.05
N SER A 99 13.96 7.01 -2.75
CA SER A 99 13.12 6.35 -1.76
C SER A 99 11.63 6.72 -1.87
N HIS A 100 11.30 7.96 -2.19
CA HIS A 100 9.91 8.44 -2.35
C HIS A 100 9.40 8.26 -3.78
N ASN A 101 9.82 7.20 -4.47
CA ASN A 101 9.26 6.90 -5.78
C ASN A 101 7.81 6.44 -5.59
N PRO A 102 6.81 7.15 -6.14
CA PRO A 102 5.41 6.83 -5.89
C PRO A 102 4.98 5.50 -6.52
N ARG A 103 5.78 4.92 -7.43
CA ARG A 103 5.49 3.60 -8.00
C ARG A 103 5.83 2.50 -6.99
N SER A 104 4.80 1.73 -6.61
CA SER A 104 4.85 0.59 -5.69
C SER A 104 5.08 -0.76 -6.41
N LYS A 105 4.54 -0.93 -7.63
CA LYS A 105 4.65 -2.17 -8.40
C LYS A 105 5.88 -2.16 -9.33
N PRO A 106 6.51 -3.32 -9.62
CA PRO A 106 7.61 -3.39 -10.59
C PRO A 106 7.20 -2.83 -11.95
N ASN A 107 8.14 -2.17 -12.63
CA ASN A 107 7.87 -1.65 -13.97
C ASN A 107 7.50 -2.80 -14.94
N PRO A 108 6.35 -2.75 -15.65
CA PRO A 108 5.94 -3.84 -16.54
C PRO A 108 6.94 -4.09 -17.68
N LYS A 109 7.68 -3.07 -18.11
CA LYS A 109 8.70 -3.15 -19.16
C LYS A 109 10.08 -3.47 -18.62
N ARG A 110 10.22 -3.87 -17.35
CA ARG A 110 11.52 -4.15 -16.71
C ARG A 110 12.35 -5.14 -17.52
N ALA A 111 11.75 -6.24 -18.00
CA ALA A 111 12.44 -7.26 -18.79
C ALA A 111 12.98 -6.70 -20.11
N GLU A 112 12.16 -5.93 -20.84
CA GLU A 112 12.56 -5.28 -22.08
C GLU A 112 13.69 -4.26 -21.85
N ILE A 113 13.59 -3.47 -20.77
CA ILE A 113 14.62 -2.50 -20.40
C ILE A 113 15.93 -3.23 -20.06
N LYS A 114 15.87 -4.34 -19.31
CA LYS A 114 17.07 -5.13 -18.96
C LYS A 114 17.75 -5.67 -20.22
N ALA A 115 16.98 -6.25 -21.13
CA ALA A 115 17.49 -6.79 -22.39
C ALA A 115 18.13 -5.70 -23.27
N SER A 116 17.49 -4.53 -23.37
CA SER A 116 18.06 -3.37 -24.08
C SER A 116 19.37 -2.89 -23.44
N LEU A 117 19.43 -2.77 -22.10
CA LEU A 117 20.66 -2.40 -21.40
C LEU A 117 21.78 -3.41 -21.65
N GLN A 118 21.50 -4.71 -21.54
CA GLN A 118 22.49 -5.77 -21.81
C GLN A 118 23.04 -5.72 -23.24
N ALA A 119 22.15 -5.55 -24.23
CA ALA A 119 22.52 -5.50 -25.64
C ALA A 119 23.40 -4.28 -25.96
N GLU A 120 23.06 -3.12 -25.41
CA GLU A 120 23.77 -1.87 -25.68
C GLU A 120 25.00 -1.64 -24.79
N GLY A 121 25.06 -2.30 -23.63
CA GLY A 121 26.13 -2.15 -22.65
C GLY A 121 26.19 -0.78 -21.98
N LYS A 122 25.13 0.03 -22.10
CA LYS A 122 25.04 1.38 -21.51
C LYS A 122 23.58 1.80 -21.35
N ILE A 123 23.36 2.85 -20.57
CA ILE A 123 22.06 3.51 -20.49
C ILE A 123 21.94 4.51 -21.65
N THR A 124 20.98 4.29 -22.55
CA THR A 124 20.75 5.13 -23.74
C THR A 124 20.20 6.50 -23.43
N ASN A 125 19.16 6.54 -22.59
CA ASN A 125 18.59 7.78 -22.10
C ASN A 125 19.35 8.15 -20.83
N THR A 126 20.22 9.15 -20.90
CA THR A 126 20.99 9.63 -19.75
C THR A 126 20.06 9.94 -18.56
N ILE A 127 20.48 9.55 -17.35
CA ILE A 127 19.70 9.77 -16.13
C ILE A 127 20.15 11.09 -15.51
N THR A 128 19.19 11.94 -15.17
CA THR A 128 19.46 13.10 -14.33
C THR A 128 19.46 12.67 -12.87
N VAL A 129 20.53 12.97 -12.14
CA VAL A 129 20.70 12.63 -10.73
C VAL A 129 20.92 13.87 -9.88
N THR A 130 20.59 13.79 -8.61
CA THR A 130 20.79 14.83 -7.60
C THR A 130 21.17 14.18 -6.26
N ARG A 131 21.64 14.96 -5.29
CA ARG A 131 21.91 14.51 -3.91
C ARG A 131 21.58 15.62 -2.93
N ARG A 132 21.17 15.29 -1.70
CA ARG A 132 20.77 16.30 -0.69
C ARG A 132 21.96 17.06 -0.13
N SER A 133 23.11 16.40 -0.04
CA SER A 133 24.35 16.98 0.44
C SER A 133 25.56 16.37 -0.28
N PRO A 134 26.72 17.05 -0.31
CA PRO A 134 27.94 16.52 -0.96
C PRO A 134 28.47 15.20 -0.38
N LYS A 135 28.02 14.80 0.81
CA LYS A 135 28.44 13.55 1.48
C LYS A 135 27.49 12.38 1.20
N GLU A 136 26.34 12.66 0.60
CA GLU A 136 25.36 11.65 0.26
C GLU A 136 25.56 11.09 -1.15
N LYS A 137 24.99 9.91 -1.36
CA LYS A 137 24.92 9.27 -2.68
C LYS A 137 23.92 10.00 -3.57
N TYR A 138 24.18 9.95 -4.87
CA TYR A 138 23.28 10.45 -5.88
C TYR A 138 22.04 9.56 -6.02
N PHE A 139 20.91 10.15 -6.38
CA PHE A 139 19.71 9.43 -6.77
C PHE A 139 19.02 10.13 -7.94
N PRO A 140 18.18 9.41 -8.72
CA PRO A 140 17.52 10.00 -9.87
C PRO A 140 16.59 11.16 -9.49
N TYR A 141 16.67 12.27 -10.24
CA TYR A 141 15.84 13.46 -10.03
C TYR A 141 14.42 13.31 -10.60
N GLY A 142 14.25 12.58 -11.71
CA GLY A 142 12.96 12.40 -12.36
C GLY A 142 12.94 11.10 -13.15
N GLY A 143 12.24 10.08 -12.62
CA GLY A 143 12.28 8.72 -13.15
C GLY A 143 13.69 8.10 -13.13
N GLY A 144 13.85 6.90 -13.67
CA GLY A 144 15.17 6.26 -13.78
C GLY A 144 15.54 5.28 -12.66
N ASN A 145 14.74 5.16 -11.60
CA ASN A 145 14.93 4.12 -10.56
C ASN A 145 15.11 2.74 -11.17
N THR A 146 14.18 2.29 -12.04
CA THR A 146 14.28 0.99 -12.71
C THR A 146 15.57 0.82 -13.52
N ARG A 147 16.07 1.89 -14.16
CA ARG A 147 17.33 1.83 -14.92
C ARG A 147 18.54 1.70 -13.98
N VAL A 148 18.53 2.40 -12.84
CA VAL A 148 19.57 2.28 -11.81
C VAL A 148 19.55 0.88 -11.18
N GLU A 149 18.37 0.36 -10.83
CA GLU A 149 18.20 -1.00 -10.31
C GLU A 149 18.76 -2.04 -11.27
N LEU A 150 18.39 -1.95 -12.54
CA LEU A 150 18.87 -2.88 -13.56
C LEU A 150 20.37 -2.74 -13.83
N ALA A 151 20.91 -1.52 -13.86
CA ALA A 151 22.35 -1.32 -13.99
C ALA A 151 23.13 -1.94 -12.82
N LYS A 152 22.61 -1.83 -11.59
CA LYS A 152 23.17 -2.50 -10.41
C LYS A 152 23.10 -4.02 -10.52
N GLU A 153 21.96 -4.55 -10.96
CA GLU A 153 21.77 -5.99 -11.17
C GLU A 153 22.77 -6.53 -12.21
N LEU A 154 22.91 -5.86 -13.35
CA LEU A 154 23.86 -6.24 -14.41
C LEU A 154 25.33 -6.15 -13.96
N PHE A 155 25.67 -5.12 -13.18
CA PHE A 155 27.02 -5.02 -12.61
C PHE A 155 27.29 -6.15 -11.60
N ALA A 156 26.31 -6.49 -10.76
CA ALA A 156 26.41 -7.62 -9.83
C ALA A 156 26.50 -8.98 -10.54
N GLU A 157 25.86 -9.12 -11.70
CA GLU A 157 26.00 -10.28 -12.61
C GLU A 157 27.37 -10.34 -13.32
N GLY A 158 28.23 -9.32 -13.12
CA GLY A 158 29.61 -9.28 -13.61
C GLY A 158 29.83 -8.41 -14.85
N ASP A 159 28.80 -7.75 -15.39
CA ASP A 159 28.94 -6.85 -16.54
C ASP A 159 29.63 -5.54 -16.14
N GLN A 160 30.96 -5.51 -16.28
CA GLN A 160 31.81 -4.38 -15.91
C GLN A 160 31.49 -3.08 -16.65
N ARG A 161 30.75 -3.13 -17.78
CA ARG A 161 30.33 -1.93 -18.52
C ARG A 161 29.42 -1.02 -17.68
N PHE A 162 28.77 -1.57 -16.64
CA PHE A 162 27.91 -0.84 -15.71
C PHE A 162 28.61 -0.41 -14.42
N ALA A 163 29.93 -0.59 -14.29
CA ALA A 163 30.69 -0.11 -13.12
C ALA A 163 30.59 1.41 -12.92
N THR A 164 30.49 2.15 -14.03
CA THR A 164 30.32 3.60 -14.06
C THR A 164 29.19 4.00 -15.01
N LEU A 165 28.42 5.02 -14.65
CA LEU A 165 27.34 5.56 -15.46
C LEU A 165 27.60 7.02 -15.85
N HIS A 166 27.33 7.35 -17.10
CA HIS A 166 27.20 8.74 -17.54
C HIS A 166 25.84 9.27 -17.07
N VAL A 167 25.87 10.32 -16.26
CA VAL A 167 24.67 10.94 -15.68
C VAL A 167 24.72 12.46 -15.87
N ILE A 168 23.56 13.10 -15.79
CA ILE A 168 23.46 14.56 -15.73
C ILE A 168 23.26 14.94 -14.26
N THR A 169 24.14 15.76 -13.69
CA THR A 169 23.98 16.25 -12.33
C THR A 169 23.01 17.42 -12.30
N LYS A 170 22.12 17.41 -11.31
CA LYS A 170 21.21 18.52 -11.01
C LYS A 170 21.42 18.96 -9.57
N LYS A 171 21.60 20.26 -9.36
CA LYS A 171 21.69 20.85 -8.02
C LYS A 171 20.44 20.51 -7.21
N TRP A 172 20.63 20.20 -5.92
CA TRP A 172 19.54 19.84 -5.01
C TRP A 172 18.40 20.87 -5.06
N PRO A 173 17.22 20.50 -5.58
CA PRO A 173 16.13 21.45 -5.78
C PRO A 173 15.13 21.50 -4.61
N GLY A 174 15.32 20.65 -3.60
CA GLY A 174 14.32 20.32 -2.58
C GLY A 174 13.61 19.00 -2.89
N GLU A 175 13.27 18.27 -1.84
CA GLU A 175 12.56 16.99 -1.82
C GLU A 175 11.21 17.12 -2.53
N ALA A 176 10.43 18.15 -2.21
CA ALA A 176 9.13 18.38 -2.83
C ALA A 176 9.22 18.46 -4.37
N LYS A 177 10.27 19.10 -4.90
CA LYS A 177 10.52 19.18 -6.36
C LYS A 177 10.99 17.87 -6.97
N VAL A 178 11.66 17.00 -6.20
CA VAL A 178 12.03 15.66 -6.68
C VAL A 178 10.80 14.77 -6.75
N ILE A 179 9.94 14.79 -5.72
CA ILE A 179 8.68 14.04 -5.70
C ILE A 179 7.82 14.40 -6.91
N THR A 180 7.61 15.69 -7.19
CA THR A 180 6.79 16.11 -8.34
C THR A 180 7.42 15.75 -9.68
N ALA A 181 8.74 15.77 -9.80
CA ALA A 181 9.43 15.35 -11.02
C ALA A 181 9.24 13.84 -11.29
N HIS A 182 9.33 12.99 -10.27
CA HIS A 182 9.01 11.56 -10.40
C HIS A 182 7.52 11.32 -10.70
N LEU A 183 6.64 12.05 -10.03
CA LEU A 183 5.19 11.90 -10.22
C LEU A 183 4.78 12.32 -11.64
N SER A 184 5.27 13.46 -12.12
CA SER A 184 5.00 13.98 -13.46
C SER A 184 5.49 13.04 -14.56
N GLU A 185 6.73 12.53 -14.43
CA GLU A 185 7.30 11.57 -15.39
C GLU A 185 6.49 10.26 -15.43
N ASN A 186 6.06 9.76 -14.27
CA ASN A 186 5.25 8.55 -14.18
C ASN A 186 3.85 8.77 -14.76
N ASP A 187 3.25 9.94 -14.57
CA ASP A 187 1.95 10.31 -15.12
C ASP A 187 1.97 10.40 -16.65
N ILE A 188 3.01 11.01 -17.23
CA ILE A 188 3.19 11.11 -18.69
C ILE A 188 3.27 9.72 -19.32
N ARG A 189 3.88 8.77 -18.62
CA ARG A 189 3.99 7.37 -19.09
C ARG A 189 2.68 6.59 -18.95
N GLY A 190 1.76 7.02 -18.08
CA GLY A 190 0.52 6.31 -17.77
C GLY A 190 0.69 5.11 -16.85
N ASP A 191 1.88 4.90 -16.28
CA ASP A 191 2.27 3.70 -15.53
C ASP A 191 2.09 3.87 -14.01
N ILE A 192 1.11 4.67 -13.58
CA ILE A 192 0.85 4.96 -12.15
C ILE A 192 -0.65 4.87 -11.85
N SER A 193 -0.98 4.21 -10.74
CA SER A 193 -2.35 4.00 -10.27
C SER A 193 -2.93 5.27 -9.63
N PHE A 194 -4.24 5.25 -9.32
CA PHE A 194 -4.87 6.32 -8.54
C PHE A 194 -4.19 6.47 -7.16
N TRP A 195 -3.94 5.35 -6.49
CA TRP A 195 -3.38 5.32 -5.14
C TRP A 195 -1.95 5.84 -5.08
N GLU A 196 -1.12 5.45 -6.05
CA GLU A 196 0.27 5.92 -6.14
C GLU A 196 0.33 7.44 -6.41
N ARG A 197 -0.63 8.00 -7.17
CA ARG A 197 -0.77 9.46 -7.26
C ARG A 197 -1.17 10.09 -5.93
N ALA A 198 -2.11 9.47 -5.21
CA ALA A 198 -2.54 9.96 -3.92
C ALA A 198 -1.37 10.03 -2.93
N GLN A 199 -0.60 8.93 -2.81
CA GLN A 199 0.60 8.88 -1.98
C GLN A 199 1.62 9.94 -2.39
N GLY A 200 1.93 10.05 -3.69
CA GLY A 200 2.88 11.06 -4.17
C GLY A 200 2.44 12.50 -3.89
N VAL A 201 1.13 12.80 -3.94
CA VAL A 201 0.58 14.12 -3.58
C VAL A 201 0.67 14.38 -2.08
N ILE A 202 0.45 13.37 -1.23
CA ILE A 202 0.56 13.50 0.22
C ILE A 202 2.02 13.64 0.66
N ASP A 203 2.93 12.86 0.08
CA ASP A 203 4.37 13.00 0.31
C ASP A 203 4.86 14.38 -0.13
N PHE A 204 4.41 14.87 -1.30
CA PHE A 204 4.68 16.23 -1.74
C PHE A 204 4.20 17.27 -0.71
N LYS A 205 2.93 17.16 -0.25
CA LYS A 205 2.37 18.07 0.75
C LYS A 205 3.25 18.10 2.00
N LYS A 206 3.58 16.93 2.55
CA LYS A 206 4.36 16.78 3.77
C LYS A 206 5.75 17.40 3.64
N GLU A 207 6.48 17.06 2.59
CA GLU A 207 7.84 17.58 2.39
C GLU A 207 7.84 19.07 2.07
N PHE A 208 6.86 19.56 1.30
CA PHE A 208 6.71 20.99 1.04
C PHE A 208 6.45 21.79 2.32
N GLU A 209 5.57 21.28 3.19
CA GLU A 209 5.27 21.88 4.50
C GLU A 209 6.52 21.94 5.39
N ILE A 210 7.33 20.87 5.41
CA ILE A 210 8.60 20.81 6.14
C ILE A 210 9.60 21.83 5.59
N GLU A 211 9.80 21.86 4.27
CA GLU A 211 10.79 22.73 3.62
C GLU A 211 10.49 24.22 3.77
N ASN A 212 9.20 24.59 3.76
CA ASN A 212 8.77 25.98 3.76
C ASN A 212 8.26 26.45 5.14
N GLY A 213 8.11 25.54 6.11
CA GLY A 213 7.59 25.85 7.44
C GLY A 213 6.15 26.34 7.43
N VAL A 214 5.32 25.82 6.52
CA VAL A 214 3.90 26.21 6.34
C VAL A 214 2.99 24.99 6.52
N ILE A 215 1.70 25.24 6.72
CA ILE A 215 0.65 24.20 6.65
C ILE A 215 -0.27 24.59 5.49
N LEU A 216 -0.40 23.71 4.51
CA LEU A 216 -1.18 23.95 3.31
C LEU A 216 -2.64 23.52 3.51
N SER A 217 -3.56 24.44 3.24
CA SER A 217 -4.95 24.08 2.94
C SER A 217 -5.05 23.32 1.61
N THR A 218 -6.18 22.64 1.37
CA THR A 218 -6.42 21.91 0.12
C THR A 218 -6.31 22.79 -1.14
N THR A 219 -6.73 24.06 -1.02
CA THR A 219 -6.65 25.03 -2.12
C THR A 219 -5.22 25.46 -2.39
N GLU A 220 -4.43 25.69 -1.34
CA GLU A 220 -3.01 26.03 -1.45
C GLU A 220 -2.21 24.85 -1.99
N LEU A 221 -2.47 23.64 -1.52
CA LEU A 221 -1.89 22.42 -2.06
C LEU A 221 -2.15 22.29 -3.57
N ASN A 222 -3.40 22.51 -4.02
CA ASN A 222 -3.72 22.45 -5.44
C ASN A 222 -2.93 23.50 -6.26
N LYS A 223 -2.77 24.71 -5.72
CA LYS A 223 -1.98 25.78 -6.35
C LYS A 223 -0.50 25.38 -6.44
N GLU A 224 0.10 24.86 -5.37
CA GLU A 224 1.52 24.51 -5.35
C GLU A 224 1.85 23.27 -6.21
N LEU A 225 0.95 22.30 -6.28
CA LEU A 225 1.04 21.19 -7.25
C LEU A 225 1.08 21.73 -8.69
N LYS A 226 0.19 22.69 -9.02
CA LYS A 226 0.14 23.32 -10.34
C LYS A 226 1.41 24.10 -10.66
N ASN A 227 1.93 24.88 -9.70
CA ASN A 227 3.21 25.60 -9.83
C ASN A 227 4.38 24.64 -10.06
N SER A 228 4.29 23.43 -9.54
CA SER A 228 5.30 22.36 -9.66
C SER A 228 5.11 21.47 -10.91
N GLY A 229 4.17 21.81 -11.80
CA GLY A 229 3.96 21.11 -13.07
C GLY A 229 2.93 19.97 -13.03
N LEU A 230 2.21 19.79 -11.92
CA LEU A 230 1.16 18.78 -11.76
C LEU A 230 -0.23 19.45 -11.81
N ASN A 231 -0.94 19.27 -12.92
CA ASN A 231 -2.23 19.92 -13.14
C ASN A 231 -3.42 19.02 -12.77
N TYR A 232 -3.57 18.71 -11.48
CA TYR A 232 -4.75 18.00 -10.98
C TYR A 232 -5.90 18.98 -10.68
N GLY A 233 -7.12 18.59 -11.01
CA GLY A 233 -8.31 19.36 -10.62
C GLY A 233 -8.53 19.35 -9.11
N VAL A 234 -9.16 20.40 -8.56
CA VAL A 234 -9.41 20.54 -7.10
C VAL A 234 -10.14 19.32 -6.52
N LYS A 235 -11.17 18.81 -7.21
CA LYS A 235 -11.90 17.60 -6.80
C LYS A 235 -10.99 16.37 -6.73
N MET A 236 -10.02 16.27 -7.63
CA MET A 236 -9.06 15.17 -7.63
C MET A 236 -8.11 15.23 -6.44
N VAL A 237 -7.60 16.42 -6.10
CA VAL A 237 -6.77 16.62 -4.91
C VAL A 237 -7.55 16.29 -3.63
N GLN A 238 -8.81 16.70 -3.55
CA GLN A 238 -9.70 16.30 -2.45
C GLN A 238 -9.90 14.78 -2.37
N ASN A 239 -9.99 14.09 -3.51
CA ASN A 239 -10.08 12.62 -3.52
C ASN A 239 -8.80 11.96 -3.05
N PHE A 240 -7.62 12.49 -3.40
CA PHE A 240 -6.34 11.98 -2.92
C PHE A 240 -6.23 12.08 -1.40
N ILE A 241 -6.55 13.25 -0.85
CA ILE A 241 -6.58 13.47 0.60
C ILE A 241 -7.56 12.51 1.27
N PHE A 242 -8.80 12.45 0.78
CA PHE A 242 -9.83 11.58 1.33
C PHE A 242 -9.43 10.09 1.28
N ALA A 243 -8.88 9.63 0.15
CA ALA A 243 -8.46 8.24 0.01
C ALA A 243 -7.32 7.90 0.98
N HIS A 244 -6.35 8.81 1.15
CA HIS A 244 -5.24 8.60 2.07
C HIS A 244 -5.69 8.60 3.53
N GLU A 245 -6.58 9.52 3.92
CA GLU A 245 -7.02 9.69 5.31
C GLU A 245 -8.05 8.63 5.72
N SER A 246 -8.94 8.22 4.82
CA SER A 246 -10.11 7.39 5.17
C SER A 246 -10.13 6.00 4.55
N LEU A 247 -9.30 5.73 3.52
CA LEU A 247 -9.40 4.48 2.73
C LEU A 247 -8.04 3.79 2.51
N GLN A 248 -7.01 4.15 3.28
CA GLN A 248 -5.64 3.63 3.06
C GLN A 248 -5.53 2.10 3.07
N LEU A 249 -6.37 1.42 3.86
CA LEU A 249 -6.36 -0.04 4.01
C LEU A 249 -6.76 -0.80 2.73
N ILE A 250 -7.49 -0.14 1.83
CA ILE A 250 -7.84 -0.66 0.49
C ILE A 250 -7.26 0.20 -0.64
N GLY A 251 -6.39 1.15 -0.28
CA GLY A 251 -5.82 2.16 -1.18
C GLY A 251 -5.34 1.61 -2.52
N PRO A 252 -4.46 0.58 -2.54
CA PRO A 252 -3.88 0.04 -3.78
C PRO A 252 -4.89 -0.42 -4.84
N TRP A 253 -6.12 -0.76 -4.45
CA TRP A 253 -7.16 -1.26 -5.36
C TRP A 253 -8.25 -0.22 -5.66
N LEU A 254 -8.12 1.01 -5.15
CA LEU A 254 -9.05 2.10 -5.46
C LEU A 254 -8.92 2.57 -6.91
N ARG A 255 -10.07 2.79 -7.56
CA ARG A 255 -10.18 3.40 -8.89
C ARG A 255 -10.90 4.72 -8.82
N THR A 256 -10.48 5.67 -9.65
CA THR A 256 -11.01 7.05 -9.66
C THR A 256 -12.53 7.09 -9.85
N GLU A 257 -13.08 6.27 -10.75
CA GLU A 257 -14.52 6.26 -11.04
C GLU A 257 -15.32 5.77 -9.83
N GLU A 258 -15.05 4.56 -9.35
CA GLU A 258 -15.71 3.91 -8.22
C GLU A 258 -15.60 4.76 -6.93
N LEU A 259 -14.44 5.37 -6.69
CA LEU A 259 -14.25 6.28 -5.56
C LEU A 259 -15.20 7.47 -5.64
N ASN A 260 -15.32 8.09 -6.82
CA ASN A 260 -16.12 9.29 -7.01
C ASN A 260 -17.63 9.04 -6.98
N THR A 261 -18.07 7.93 -7.56
CA THR A 261 -19.49 7.66 -7.79
C THR A 261 -20.13 6.88 -6.65
N VAL A 262 -19.36 6.08 -5.92
CA VAL A 262 -19.90 5.16 -4.90
C VAL A 262 -19.22 5.34 -3.55
N ILE A 263 -17.91 5.09 -3.46
CA ILE A 263 -17.23 4.90 -2.16
C ILE A 263 -17.21 6.19 -1.34
N ARG A 264 -16.74 7.31 -1.92
CA ARG A 264 -16.62 8.57 -1.18
C ARG A 264 -17.99 9.13 -0.76
N PRO A 265 -19.00 9.23 -1.64
CA PRO A 265 -20.34 9.66 -1.23
C PRO A 265 -20.90 8.81 -0.09
N PHE A 266 -20.76 7.49 -0.18
CA PHE A 266 -21.26 6.57 0.84
C PHE A 266 -20.54 6.77 2.19
N VAL A 267 -19.21 6.71 2.21
CA VAL A 267 -18.42 6.84 3.44
C VAL A 267 -18.63 8.21 4.08
N SER A 268 -18.74 9.29 3.28
CA SER A 268 -19.05 10.62 3.81
C SER A 268 -20.42 10.66 4.49
N ALA A 269 -21.45 10.06 3.89
CA ALA A 269 -22.79 9.99 4.48
C ALA A 269 -22.81 9.15 5.78
N VAL A 270 -22.03 8.07 5.83
CA VAL A 270 -21.88 7.24 7.03
C VAL A 270 -21.17 8.01 8.15
N ILE A 271 -20.10 8.75 7.84
CA ILE A 271 -19.38 9.57 8.83
C ILE A 271 -20.27 10.70 9.36
N GLU A 272 -21.06 11.33 8.48
CA GLU A 272 -22.04 12.36 8.87
C GLU A 272 -23.11 11.78 9.80
N LEU A 273 -23.67 10.63 9.44
CA LEU A 273 -24.61 9.88 10.27
C LEU A 273 -23.99 9.51 11.62
N ALA A 274 -22.77 8.99 11.63
CA ALA A 274 -22.06 8.61 12.85
C ALA A 274 -21.83 9.82 13.77
N GLY A 275 -21.57 10.99 13.19
CA GLY A 275 -21.46 12.26 13.91
C GLY A 275 -22.74 12.66 14.64
N LYS A 276 -23.92 12.39 14.07
CA LYS A 276 -25.20 12.65 14.73
C LYS A 276 -25.44 11.76 15.95
N PHE A 277 -24.87 10.56 15.95
CA PHE A 277 -24.98 9.58 17.04
C PHE A 277 -23.80 9.64 18.03
N ASP A 278 -22.90 10.61 17.89
CA ASP A 278 -21.66 10.72 18.66
C ASP A 278 -20.85 9.40 18.68
N SER A 279 -20.88 8.68 17.56
CA SER A 279 -20.31 7.34 17.40
C SER A 279 -19.27 7.27 16.28
N LYS A 280 -18.61 8.40 15.95
CA LYS A 280 -17.66 8.47 14.82
C LYS A 280 -16.54 7.44 14.94
N ASP A 281 -15.89 7.35 16.10
CA ASP A 281 -14.77 6.42 16.30
C ASP A 281 -15.23 4.96 16.23
N ALA A 282 -16.38 4.63 16.83
CA ALA A 282 -16.93 3.28 16.80
C ALA A 282 -17.28 2.84 15.36
N VAL A 283 -17.88 3.73 14.57
CA VAL A 283 -18.18 3.46 13.16
C VAL A 283 -16.91 3.39 12.34
N GLN A 284 -15.96 4.31 12.51
CA GLN A 284 -14.69 4.30 11.78
C GLN A 284 -13.92 3.01 12.03
N ASN A 285 -13.78 2.58 13.28
CA ASN A 285 -13.13 1.30 13.61
C ASN A 285 -13.83 0.12 12.92
N SER A 286 -15.16 0.14 12.86
CA SER A 286 -15.94 -0.90 12.18
C SER A 286 -15.73 -0.89 10.66
N LEU A 287 -15.61 0.29 10.04
CA LEU A 287 -15.27 0.41 8.62
C LEU A 287 -13.84 -0.06 8.34
N ASP A 288 -12.90 0.28 9.21
CA ASP A 288 -11.49 -0.11 9.10
C ASP A 288 -11.33 -1.63 9.16
N GLU A 289 -12.06 -2.33 10.04
CA GLU A 289 -12.09 -3.79 10.10
C GLU A 289 -12.54 -4.41 8.76
N ILE A 290 -13.60 -3.86 8.15
CA ILE A 290 -14.08 -4.32 6.84
C ILE A 290 -13.07 -4.01 5.73
N MET A 291 -12.50 -2.80 5.70
CA MET A 291 -11.47 -2.46 4.71
C MET A 291 -10.25 -3.37 4.83
N LEU A 292 -9.82 -3.68 6.04
CA LEU A 292 -8.70 -4.58 6.27
C LEU A 292 -9.00 -5.99 5.75
N MET A 293 -10.20 -6.52 5.99
CA MET A 293 -10.62 -7.82 5.47
C MET A 293 -10.57 -7.85 3.94
N HIS A 294 -11.21 -6.88 3.28
CA HIS A 294 -11.21 -6.77 1.81
C HIS A 294 -9.81 -6.57 1.24
N GLY A 295 -8.98 -5.76 1.90
CA GLY A 295 -7.58 -5.54 1.51
C GLY A 295 -6.77 -6.82 1.59
N GLN A 296 -6.88 -7.58 2.68
CA GLN A 296 -6.17 -8.85 2.86
C GLN A 296 -6.57 -9.91 1.82
N ASP A 297 -7.85 -10.01 1.49
CA ASP A 297 -8.31 -10.93 0.43
C ASP A 297 -7.67 -10.59 -0.93
N LEU A 298 -7.52 -9.31 -1.22
CA LEU A 298 -6.87 -8.83 -2.44
C LEU A 298 -5.35 -9.06 -2.41
N GLU A 299 -4.69 -8.86 -1.28
CA GLU A 299 -3.27 -9.20 -1.09
C GLU A 299 -3.02 -10.70 -1.26
N ALA A 300 -3.88 -11.54 -0.66
CA ALA A 300 -3.80 -12.98 -0.78
C ALA A 300 -3.99 -13.44 -2.23
N LEU A 301 -4.92 -12.82 -2.96
CA LEU A 301 -5.11 -13.05 -4.39
C LEU A 301 -3.87 -12.63 -5.21
N GLU A 302 -3.29 -11.47 -4.91
CA GLU A 302 -2.04 -11.02 -5.53
C GLU A 302 -0.88 -11.98 -5.28
N LEU A 303 -0.76 -12.51 -4.06
CA LEU A 303 0.24 -13.50 -3.70
C LEU A 303 0.02 -14.82 -4.44
N ALA A 304 -1.21 -15.34 -4.43
CA ALA A 304 -1.57 -16.57 -5.14
C ALA A 304 -1.35 -16.47 -6.65
N ASN A 305 -1.49 -15.28 -7.23
CA ASN A 305 -1.22 -15.05 -8.65
C ASN A 305 0.27 -15.16 -9.02
N LYS A 306 1.20 -14.96 -8.09
CA LYS A 306 2.65 -15.02 -8.39
C LYS A 306 3.06 -16.42 -8.84
N GLU A 307 2.49 -17.45 -8.22
CA GLU A 307 2.76 -18.87 -8.51
C GLU A 307 1.99 -19.41 -9.73
N LYS A 308 1.02 -18.64 -10.24
CA LYS A 308 0.20 -19.05 -11.39
C LYS A 308 0.81 -18.63 -12.72
N ASP A 309 0.58 -19.45 -13.74
CA ASP A 309 0.80 -19.08 -15.13
C ASP A 309 0.06 -17.77 -15.46
N PRO A 310 0.66 -16.86 -16.26
CA PRO A 310 0.03 -15.57 -16.59
C PRO A 310 -1.39 -15.67 -17.13
N ALA A 311 -1.72 -16.75 -17.86
CA ALA A 311 -3.05 -16.99 -18.41
C ALA A 311 -4.11 -17.39 -17.36
N GLN A 312 -3.69 -17.81 -16.16
CA GLN A 312 -4.56 -18.27 -15.07
C GLN A 312 -4.67 -17.25 -13.93
N ARG A 313 -3.94 -16.14 -14.01
CA ARG A 313 -3.97 -15.06 -13.01
C ARG A 313 -5.31 -14.34 -13.06
N GLN A 314 -5.84 -14.03 -11.89
CA GLN A 314 -7.06 -13.22 -11.76
C GLN A 314 -6.67 -11.78 -11.45
N GLU A 315 -7.31 -10.80 -12.08
CA GLU A 315 -7.04 -9.41 -11.74
C GLU A 315 -7.53 -9.12 -10.30
N PRO A 316 -6.68 -8.67 -9.38
CA PRO A 316 -7.10 -8.27 -8.05
C PRO A 316 -7.90 -6.96 -8.18
N LYS A 317 -9.22 -7.07 -8.08
CA LYS A 317 -10.14 -5.96 -8.18
C LYS A 317 -11.04 -5.90 -6.94
N LEU A 318 -11.12 -4.72 -6.33
CA LEU A 318 -12.04 -4.46 -5.22
C LEU A 318 -13.49 -4.67 -5.67
N ASP A 319 -14.22 -5.54 -4.97
CA ASP A 319 -15.67 -5.66 -5.10
C ASP A 319 -16.35 -4.55 -4.31
N VAL A 320 -16.58 -3.42 -4.98
CA VAL A 320 -17.21 -2.25 -4.38
C VAL A 320 -18.61 -2.55 -3.87
N GLN A 321 -19.36 -3.44 -4.53
CA GLN A 321 -20.72 -3.75 -4.09
C GLN A 321 -20.70 -4.51 -2.77
N SER A 322 -19.84 -5.54 -2.66
CA SER A 322 -19.65 -6.27 -1.41
C SER A 322 -19.15 -5.35 -0.30
N LEU A 323 -18.16 -4.50 -0.59
CA LEU A 323 -17.61 -3.53 0.37
C LEU A 323 -18.71 -2.61 0.94
N ILE A 324 -19.56 -2.07 0.08
CA ILE A 324 -20.66 -1.18 0.52
C ILE A 324 -21.68 -1.95 1.36
N THR A 325 -22.01 -3.19 0.99
CA THR A 325 -22.93 -4.03 1.78
C THR A 325 -22.37 -4.30 3.18
N ASP A 326 -21.08 -4.64 3.28
CA ASP A 326 -20.43 -4.89 4.57
C ASP A 326 -20.34 -3.61 5.40
N PHE A 327 -19.99 -2.47 4.78
CA PHE A 327 -19.99 -1.18 5.45
C PHE A 327 -21.39 -0.80 5.98
N GLN A 328 -22.44 -1.01 5.21
CA GLN A 328 -23.82 -0.77 5.67
C GLN A 328 -24.16 -1.62 6.89
N SER A 329 -23.79 -2.91 6.85
CA SER A 329 -24.04 -3.85 7.94
C SER A 329 -23.35 -3.41 9.24
N VAL A 330 -22.05 -3.11 9.18
CA VAL A 330 -21.28 -2.74 10.38
C VAL A 330 -21.65 -1.34 10.90
N ALA A 331 -21.92 -0.38 10.02
CA ALA A 331 -22.37 0.95 10.42
C ALA A 331 -23.75 0.89 11.09
N ALA A 332 -24.70 0.13 10.53
CA ALA A 332 -26.02 -0.06 11.14
C ALA A 332 -25.89 -0.69 12.53
N LYS A 333 -25.06 -1.73 12.67
CA LYS A 333 -24.80 -2.41 13.94
C LYS A 333 -24.21 -1.44 14.98
N ALA A 334 -23.19 -0.67 14.60
CA ALA A 334 -22.55 0.30 15.48
C ALA A 334 -23.53 1.39 15.94
N LEU A 335 -24.42 1.83 15.06
CA LEU A 335 -25.43 2.87 15.34
C LEU A 335 -26.74 2.33 15.93
N LYS A 336 -26.86 1.00 16.10
CA LYS A 336 -28.07 0.30 16.55
C LYS A 336 -29.29 0.61 15.66
N LEU A 337 -29.06 0.70 14.36
CA LEU A 337 -30.08 0.85 13.32
C LEU A 337 -30.32 -0.49 12.62
N GLN A 338 -31.45 -0.60 11.91
CA GLN A 338 -31.73 -1.77 11.07
C GLN A 338 -30.99 -1.63 9.74
N VAL A 339 -30.32 -2.69 9.32
CA VAL A 339 -29.52 -2.71 8.08
C VAL A 339 -30.38 -2.37 6.86
N ASP A 340 -31.58 -2.95 6.77
CA ASP A 340 -32.51 -2.74 5.65
C ASP A 340 -33.00 -1.28 5.51
N ASP A 341 -32.95 -0.52 6.60
CA ASP A 341 -33.34 0.89 6.63
C ASP A 341 -32.19 1.83 6.23
N MET A 342 -30.93 1.35 6.20
CA MET A 342 -29.74 2.16 5.95
C MET A 342 -29.77 2.95 4.64
N PRO A 343 -30.19 2.40 3.49
CA PRO A 343 -30.25 3.19 2.25
C PRO A 343 -31.13 4.43 2.38
N ALA A 344 -32.31 4.29 3.02
CA ALA A 344 -33.23 5.40 3.25
C ALA A 344 -32.70 6.37 4.31
N VAL A 345 -32.07 5.86 5.38
CA VAL A 345 -31.43 6.68 6.41
C VAL A 345 -30.31 7.55 5.83
N LEU A 346 -29.40 6.95 5.06
CA LEU A 346 -28.28 7.68 4.45
C LEU A 346 -28.77 8.71 3.45
N GLN A 347 -29.80 8.39 2.67
CA GLN A 347 -30.44 9.35 1.76
C GLN A 347 -31.04 10.53 2.52
N ALA A 348 -31.75 10.28 3.63
CA ALA A 348 -32.37 11.33 4.42
C ALA A 348 -31.33 12.25 5.08
N VAL A 349 -30.26 11.70 5.64
CA VAL A 349 -29.16 12.50 6.22
C VAL A 349 -28.48 13.35 5.15
N THR A 350 -28.26 12.81 3.96
CA THR A 350 -27.64 13.54 2.85
C THR A 350 -28.53 14.69 2.35
N GLN A 351 -29.86 14.51 2.38
CA GLN A 351 -30.82 15.53 1.92
C GLN A 351 -31.11 16.59 2.99
N ASP A 352 -31.14 16.19 4.26
CA ASP A 352 -31.35 17.06 5.41
C ASP A 352 -30.27 16.83 6.48
N PRO A 353 -29.15 17.55 6.39
CA PRO A 353 -28.09 17.52 7.41
C PRO A 353 -28.56 17.95 8.81
N SER A 354 -29.75 18.54 8.96
CA SER A 354 -30.29 18.95 10.27
C SER A 354 -31.21 17.92 10.93
N ILE A 355 -31.53 16.81 10.22
CA ILE A 355 -32.42 15.76 10.73
C ILE A 355 -31.97 15.24 12.11
N SER A 356 -32.91 15.11 13.03
CA SER A 356 -32.63 14.66 14.39
C SER A 356 -32.43 13.15 14.47
N VAL A 357 -31.68 12.69 15.47
CA VAL A 357 -31.47 11.26 15.74
C VAL A 357 -32.81 10.50 15.90
N GLU A 358 -33.82 11.15 16.47
CA GLU A 358 -35.11 10.50 16.73
C GLU A 358 -36.01 10.45 15.50
N GLU A 359 -35.81 11.33 14.53
CA GLU A 359 -36.39 11.21 13.20
C GLU A 359 -35.68 10.11 12.41
N ILE A 360 -34.34 10.05 12.48
CA ILE A 360 -33.55 9.00 11.81
C ILE A 360 -34.01 7.61 12.26
N LYS A 361 -34.17 7.37 13.57
CA LYS A 361 -34.62 6.07 14.09
C LYS A 361 -36.02 5.66 13.62
N LYS A 362 -36.85 6.61 13.17
CA LYS A 362 -38.20 6.36 12.65
C LYS A 362 -38.22 6.08 11.15
N ILE A 363 -37.12 6.33 10.43
CA ILE A 363 -37.04 6.07 8.99
C ILE A 363 -37.17 4.57 8.75
N LYS A 364 -38.06 4.23 7.82
CA LYS A 364 -38.25 2.88 7.31
C LYS A 364 -38.07 2.86 5.80
N SER A 365 -37.33 1.88 5.29
CA SER A 365 -37.19 1.68 3.85
C SER A 365 -38.55 1.31 3.24
N LYS A 366 -38.96 2.04 2.19
CA LYS A 366 -40.11 1.65 1.36
C LYS A 366 -39.63 0.64 0.32
N ILE A 367 -39.52 -0.62 0.71
CA ILE A 367 -39.41 -1.69 -0.28
C ILE A 367 -40.81 -1.86 -0.90
N ASN A 368 -40.94 -1.51 -2.18
CA ASN A 368 -42.13 -1.82 -2.97
C ASN A 368 -42.30 -3.34 -3.03
N ASP A 369 -43.39 -3.80 -2.44
CA ASP A 369 -43.93 -5.14 -2.61
C ASP A 369 -44.56 -5.23 -4.01
N SER A 370 -43.72 -5.26 -5.06
CA SER A 370 -44.15 -5.50 -6.42
C SER A 370 -43.37 -6.67 -6.98
N GLY A 371 -44.01 -7.85 -6.89
CA GLY A 371 -43.46 -9.11 -7.32
C GLY A 371 -43.01 -9.12 -8.77
N ASN A 372 -41.77 -9.57 -8.98
CA ASN A 372 -41.50 -10.47 -10.08
C ASN A 372 -40.75 -11.68 -9.53
N SER A 373 -41.46 -12.79 -9.50
CA SER A 373 -40.98 -14.10 -9.12
C SER A 373 -39.93 -14.58 -10.10
N ASN A 374 -38.66 -14.55 -9.68
CA ASN A 374 -37.72 -15.56 -10.10
C ASN A 374 -37.01 -16.10 -8.85
N LYS A 375 -37.68 -17.09 -8.24
CA LYS A 375 -37.12 -17.92 -7.16
C LYS A 375 -35.94 -18.71 -7.73
N GLY A 376 -34.72 -18.20 -7.53
CA GLY A 376 -33.56 -19.06 -7.39
C GLY A 376 -33.77 -19.92 -6.15
N LYS A 377 -34.10 -21.19 -6.34
CA LYS A 377 -34.30 -22.16 -5.27
C LYS A 377 -33.02 -22.25 -4.41
N GLN A 378 -33.05 -21.68 -3.21
CA GLN A 378 -32.40 -22.34 -2.08
C GLN A 378 -33.23 -23.58 -1.74
N SER A 379 -32.60 -24.74 -1.86
CA SER A 379 -33.21 -26.03 -1.51
C SER A 379 -33.54 -26.05 -0.02
N PRO A 380 -34.80 -26.33 0.38
CA PRO A 380 -35.12 -26.56 1.77
C PRO A 380 -34.63 -27.96 2.14
N LEU A 381 -33.69 -28.07 3.09
CA LEU A 381 -33.52 -29.35 3.76
C LEU A 381 -34.75 -29.61 4.61
N GLY A 382 -35.52 -30.60 4.17
CA GLY A 382 -36.76 -31.06 4.76
C GLY A 382 -36.59 -31.56 6.18
N GLY A 383 -37.72 -31.52 6.89
CA GLY A 383 -37.83 -32.01 8.25
C GLY A 383 -37.52 -33.49 8.37
N MET A 384 -36.69 -33.79 9.37
CA MET A 384 -36.82 -35.00 10.15
C MET A 384 -36.48 -34.63 11.58
N LEU A 385 -37.52 -34.34 12.36
CA LEU A 385 -37.74 -34.80 13.74
C LEU A 385 -38.97 -34.06 14.29
N GLY A 386 -40.01 -34.87 14.50
CA GLY A 386 -41.31 -34.46 15.00
C GLY A 386 -41.26 -33.93 16.43
N GLY A 387 -42.33 -33.21 16.76
CA GLY A 387 -42.42 -32.32 17.89
C GLY A 387 -42.50 -32.99 19.26
N VAL A 388 -42.33 -32.15 20.28
CA VAL A 388 -42.85 -32.36 21.64
C VAL A 388 -43.31 -31.01 22.18
N ASP A 389 -44.44 -31.06 22.86
CA ASP A 389 -45.33 -29.99 23.28
C ASP A 389 -44.73 -28.93 24.21
N LYS A 390 -45.29 -27.73 24.06
CA LYS A 390 -45.22 -26.62 25.01
C LYS A 390 -45.90 -27.01 26.32
N THR A 391 -45.14 -27.19 27.38
CA THR A 391 -45.58 -26.88 28.76
C THR A 391 -44.42 -26.29 29.54
N PHE A 392 -44.41 -24.96 29.70
CA PHE A 392 -43.62 -24.30 30.73
C PHE A 392 -44.57 -23.92 31.87
N THR A 393 -44.56 -24.73 32.93
CA THR A 393 -44.93 -24.30 34.27
C THR A 393 -43.66 -23.85 34.99
N ASN A 394 -43.72 -22.67 35.61
CA ASN A 394 -42.72 -22.24 36.59
C ASN A 394 -42.66 -23.26 37.74
N PRO A 395 -41.48 -23.48 38.33
CA PRO A 395 -41.40 -23.16 39.75
C PRO A 395 -40.14 -22.43 40.17
N GLU A 396 -40.37 -21.56 41.14
CA GLU A 396 -39.43 -20.81 41.94
C GLU A 396 -38.35 -21.66 42.61
N SER A 397 -37.21 -21.01 42.78
CA SER A 397 -36.38 -20.89 43.99
C SER A 397 -35.96 -22.14 44.78
N ASN A 398 -34.68 -22.08 45.16
CA ASN A 398 -34.10 -22.67 46.37
C ASN A 398 -33.38 -24.03 46.27
N LYS A 399 -32.27 -24.10 45.49
CA LYS A 399 -31.14 -25.03 45.71
C LYS A 399 -29.78 -24.39 45.36
N GLY A 400 -29.51 -23.19 45.85
CA GLY A 400 -28.24 -22.49 45.62
C GLY A 400 -27.15 -22.97 46.59
N LYS A 401 -26.26 -23.89 46.14
CA LYS A 401 -24.80 -23.93 46.44
C LYS A 401 -24.14 -25.29 46.16
N LYS A 402 -24.87 -26.42 46.18
CA LYS A 402 -24.28 -27.75 45.87
C LYS A 402 -24.24 -28.07 44.37
N THR A 403 -25.22 -27.62 43.59
CA THR A 403 -25.33 -27.90 42.14
C THR A 403 -24.30 -27.12 41.30
N ALA A 404 -24.11 -25.82 41.55
CA ALA A 404 -23.21 -24.97 40.75
C ALA A 404 -21.73 -25.42 40.78
N VAL A 405 -21.24 -25.94 41.91
CA VAL A 405 -19.87 -26.49 42.03
C VAL A 405 -19.74 -27.79 41.21
N THR A 406 -20.83 -28.57 41.13
CA THR A 406 -20.87 -29.83 40.39
C THR A 406 -20.93 -29.59 38.88
N ASP A 407 -21.67 -28.56 38.45
CA ASP A 407 -21.77 -28.15 37.04
C ASP A 407 -20.47 -27.51 36.53
N SER A 408 -19.75 -26.75 37.36
CA SER A 408 -18.43 -26.20 37.02
C SER A 408 -17.38 -27.28 36.83
N ALA A 409 -17.29 -28.21 37.77
CA ALA A 409 -16.35 -29.33 37.67
C ALA A 409 -16.66 -30.25 36.47
N LEU A 410 -17.94 -30.40 36.13
CA LEU A 410 -18.36 -31.14 34.94
C LEU A 410 -17.95 -30.43 33.65
N LEU A 411 -18.09 -29.10 33.59
CA LEU A 411 -17.75 -28.31 32.41
C LEU A 411 -16.23 -28.20 32.20
N GLU A 412 -15.45 -28.10 33.27
CA GLU A 412 -13.99 -28.20 33.23
C GLU A 412 -13.55 -29.58 32.71
N LYS A 413 -14.18 -30.67 33.16
CA LYS A 413 -13.93 -32.02 32.62
C LYS A 413 -14.26 -32.13 31.14
N LYS A 414 -15.36 -31.53 30.69
CA LYS A 414 -15.71 -31.47 29.25
C LYS A 414 -14.64 -30.71 28.46
N LEU A 415 -14.15 -29.59 28.97
CA LEU A 415 -13.11 -28.80 28.32
C LEU A 415 -11.80 -29.58 28.20
N ILE A 416 -11.38 -30.27 29.27
CA ILE A 416 -10.22 -31.16 29.25
C ILE A 416 -10.40 -32.28 28.23
N ALA A 417 -11.58 -32.89 28.18
CA ALA A 417 -11.88 -33.95 27.20
C ALA A 417 -11.81 -33.41 25.76
N ALA A 418 -12.36 -32.23 25.49
CA ALA A 418 -12.32 -31.60 24.17
C ALA A 418 -10.90 -31.26 23.73
N PHE A 419 -10.06 -30.71 24.62
CA PHE A 419 -8.64 -30.49 24.32
C PHE A 419 -7.85 -31.79 24.15
N THR A 420 -8.22 -32.86 24.87
CA THR A 420 -7.59 -34.18 24.70
C THR A 420 -7.93 -34.78 23.33
N GLU A 421 -9.18 -34.68 22.90
CA GLU A 421 -9.63 -35.11 21.57
C GLU A 421 -8.95 -34.29 20.47
N LEU A 422 -8.89 -32.96 20.64
CA LEU A 422 -8.20 -32.08 19.71
C LEU A 422 -6.70 -32.40 19.63
N ASN A 423 -6.03 -32.60 20.76
CA ASN A 423 -4.61 -32.97 20.80
C ASN A 423 -4.32 -34.34 20.15
N THR A 424 -5.29 -35.25 20.19
CA THR A 424 -5.19 -36.55 19.50
C THR A 424 -5.29 -36.38 17.98
N ALA A 425 -6.05 -35.37 17.51
CA ALA A 425 -6.26 -35.10 16.08
C ALA A 425 -5.18 -34.18 15.47
N VAL A 426 -4.74 -33.16 16.22
CA VAL A 426 -3.62 -32.27 15.91
C VAL A 426 -2.78 -32.15 17.17
N PRO A 427 -1.52 -32.60 17.18
CA PRO A 427 -0.67 -32.47 18.35
C PRO A 427 -0.42 -30.98 18.72
N ILE A 428 -0.85 -30.60 19.92
CA ILE A 428 -0.78 -29.23 20.46
C ILE A 428 -0.17 -29.15 21.86
N ALA A 429 0.14 -30.30 22.48
CA ALA A 429 0.58 -30.39 23.86
C ALA A 429 1.88 -29.62 24.16
N ASP A 430 2.72 -29.38 23.15
CA ASP A 430 3.98 -28.64 23.30
C ASP A 430 3.80 -27.13 23.40
N PHE A 431 2.63 -26.61 23.03
CA PHE A 431 2.31 -25.20 23.15
C PHE A 431 1.03 -24.91 23.96
N LEU A 432 0.27 -25.91 24.40
CA LEU A 432 -0.91 -25.70 25.25
C LEU A 432 -0.54 -25.70 26.73
N ALA A 433 -0.92 -24.64 27.45
CA ALA A 433 -0.69 -24.50 28.88
C ALA A 433 -1.97 -24.07 29.62
N THR A 434 -2.04 -24.38 30.92
CA THR A 434 -3.20 -24.06 31.76
C THR A 434 -2.91 -22.89 32.68
N ASP A 435 -3.79 -21.89 32.72
CA ASP A 435 -3.77 -20.85 33.75
C ASP A 435 -5.21 -20.49 34.15
N PRO A 436 -5.63 -20.74 35.41
CA PRO A 436 -7.01 -20.54 35.85
C PRO A 436 -7.46 -19.07 35.88
N ARG A 437 -6.52 -18.11 35.74
CA ARG A 437 -6.83 -16.67 35.69
C ARG A 437 -7.37 -16.24 34.32
N LEU A 438 -7.15 -17.04 33.28
CA LEU A 438 -7.68 -16.78 31.95
C LEU A 438 -9.15 -17.20 31.82
N PRO A 439 -9.94 -16.58 30.92
CA PRO A 439 -11.37 -16.83 30.79
C PRO A 439 -11.76 -18.31 30.68
N PHE A 440 -11.02 -19.07 29.86
CA PHE A 440 -11.23 -20.51 29.68
C PHE A 440 -10.20 -21.39 30.42
N GLY A 441 -9.30 -20.81 31.21
CA GLY A 441 -8.33 -21.56 32.00
C GLY A 441 -7.10 -22.08 31.23
N PHE A 442 -6.88 -21.62 29.99
CA PHE A 442 -5.73 -22.03 29.17
C PHE A 442 -5.12 -20.85 28.42
N TYR A 443 -3.86 -20.98 28.01
CA TYR A 443 -3.21 -20.18 26.98
C TYR A 443 -2.40 -21.08 26.05
N VAL A 444 -1.92 -20.52 24.94
CA VAL A 444 -0.94 -21.17 24.08
C VAL A 444 0.36 -20.39 24.03
N ASP A 445 1.49 -21.05 24.29
CA ASP A 445 2.81 -20.42 24.19
C ASP A 445 3.33 -20.51 22.74
N PHE A 446 4.36 -19.75 22.38
CA PHE A 446 4.99 -19.91 21.06
C PHE A 446 5.64 -21.30 20.96
N PRO A 447 5.28 -22.15 19.98
CA PRO A 447 5.95 -23.42 19.81
C PRO A 447 7.39 -23.21 19.36
N VAL A 448 8.27 -24.11 19.78
CA VAL A 448 9.66 -24.14 19.29
C VAL A 448 9.69 -24.38 17.78
N SER A 449 8.75 -25.19 17.27
CA SER A 449 8.59 -25.46 15.85
C SER A 449 7.17 -25.96 15.53
N MET A 450 6.60 -25.51 14.42
CA MET A 450 5.36 -26.06 13.86
C MET A 450 5.60 -27.41 13.16
N GLU A 451 6.82 -27.64 12.70
CA GLU A 451 7.23 -28.84 11.97
C GLU A 451 7.78 -29.94 12.88
N GLN A 452 8.04 -29.66 14.16
CA GLN A 452 8.60 -30.63 15.09
C GLN A 452 7.93 -30.62 16.46
N ILE A 453 7.92 -31.78 17.12
CA ILE A 453 7.45 -31.97 18.50
C ILE A 453 8.49 -32.80 19.22
N ASN A 454 9.05 -32.28 20.32
CA ASN A 454 10.14 -32.90 21.06
C ASN A 454 11.31 -33.33 20.14
N GLY A 455 11.62 -32.49 19.13
CA GLY A 455 12.67 -32.73 18.14
C GLY A 455 12.36 -33.80 17.09
N GLN A 456 11.13 -34.34 17.05
CA GLN A 456 10.68 -35.26 16.01
C GLN A 456 9.84 -34.53 14.97
N PRO A 457 10.09 -34.72 13.67
CA PRO A 457 9.31 -34.07 12.62
C PRO A 457 7.87 -34.59 12.58
N VAL A 458 6.92 -33.70 12.30
CA VAL A 458 5.54 -34.04 11.93
C VAL A 458 5.39 -33.98 10.40
N SER A 459 4.29 -34.53 9.86
CA SER A 459 4.01 -34.40 8.43
C SER A 459 3.70 -32.93 8.05
N GLU A 460 3.92 -32.57 6.79
CA GLU A 460 3.62 -31.24 6.25
C GLU A 460 2.15 -30.85 6.47
N GLU A 461 1.21 -31.79 6.25
CA GLU A 461 -0.21 -31.59 6.54
C GLU A 461 -0.45 -31.25 8.03
N MET A 462 0.24 -31.96 8.95
CA MET A 462 0.11 -31.69 10.38
C MET A 462 0.76 -30.36 10.78
N ALA A 463 1.90 -30.00 10.18
CA ALA A 463 2.53 -28.70 10.40
C ALA A 463 1.58 -27.56 10.00
N GLY A 464 0.97 -27.65 8.82
CA GLY A 464 -0.04 -26.69 8.38
C GLY A 464 -1.24 -26.62 9.34
N LEU A 465 -1.77 -27.77 9.78
CA LEU A 465 -2.89 -27.79 10.73
C LEU A 465 -2.53 -27.15 12.07
N ARG A 466 -1.29 -27.31 12.54
CA ARG A 466 -0.77 -26.64 13.76
C ARG A 466 -0.67 -25.14 13.54
N GLU A 467 -0.15 -24.70 12.41
CA GLU A 467 -0.07 -23.28 12.01
C GLU A 467 -1.43 -22.61 11.95
N SER A 468 -2.47 -23.32 11.51
CA SER A 468 -3.83 -22.77 11.50
C SER A 468 -4.53 -22.82 12.85
N LEU A 469 -4.20 -23.81 13.69
CA LEU A 469 -4.85 -24.00 14.99
C LEU A 469 -4.30 -23.05 16.06
N TRP A 470 -3.00 -22.83 16.10
CA TRP A 470 -2.37 -22.01 17.12
C TRP A 470 -2.95 -20.58 17.21
N PRO A 471 -3.13 -19.83 16.10
CA PRO A 471 -3.69 -18.48 16.13
C PRO A 471 -5.10 -18.45 16.73
N ILE A 472 -5.93 -19.44 16.37
CA ILE A 472 -7.29 -19.56 16.87
C ILE A 472 -7.30 -19.78 18.38
N LEU A 473 -6.47 -20.70 18.88
CA LEU A 473 -6.36 -20.95 20.32
C LEU A 473 -5.82 -19.74 21.07
N ALA A 474 -4.85 -19.01 20.51
CA ALA A 474 -4.31 -17.79 21.09
C ALA A 474 -5.35 -16.66 21.19
N SER A 475 -6.25 -16.55 20.22
CA SER A 475 -7.35 -15.58 20.30
C SER A 475 -8.42 -16.01 21.30
N LEU A 476 -8.80 -17.29 21.30
CA LEU A 476 -9.83 -17.82 22.21
C LEU A 476 -9.39 -17.81 23.68
N SER A 477 -8.10 -17.99 23.97
CA SER A 477 -7.58 -18.00 25.35
C SER A 477 -7.74 -16.66 26.07
N GLY A 478 -7.83 -15.54 25.33
CA GLY A 478 -7.79 -14.20 25.87
C GLY A 478 -6.38 -13.67 26.15
N GLN A 479 -5.31 -14.44 25.89
CA GLN A 479 -3.93 -14.03 26.15
C GLN A 479 -3.50 -12.79 25.34
N ALA A 480 -4.19 -12.50 24.23
CA ALA A 480 -3.96 -11.33 23.37
C ALA A 480 -4.67 -10.05 23.84
N ASN A 481 -5.26 -10.05 25.05
CA ASN A 481 -5.82 -8.85 25.67
C ASN A 481 -4.91 -8.40 26.82
N GLU A 482 -4.51 -7.13 26.82
CA GLU A 482 -3.59 -6.56 27.81
C GLU A 482 -4.08 -6.72 29.24
N ALA A 483 -5.39 -6.78 29.45
CA ALA A 483 -5.99 -7.04 30.77
C ALA A 483 -5.52 -8.37 31.40
N PHE A 484 -5.08 -9.34 30.58
CA PHE A 484 -4.60 -10.64 31.02
C PHE A 484 -3.08 -10.82 30.89
N ALA A 485 -2.33 -9.79 30.49
CA ALA A 485 -0.87 -9.91 30.29
C ALA A 485 -0.14 -10.41 31.55
N GLY A 486 -0.52 -9.92 32.73
CA GLY A 486 0.03 -10.37 34.02
C GLY A 486 -0.45 -11.75 34.48
N SER A 487 -1.37 -12.37 33.73
CA SER A 487 -1.84 -13.73 33.98
C SER A 487 -1.00 -14.78 33.24
N ILE A 488 -0.14 -14.38 32.32
CA ILE A 488 0.76 -15.31 31.63
C ILE A 488 2.07 -15.42 32.42
N PRO A 489 2.61 -16.64 32.68
CA PRO A 489 3.89 -16.81 33.36
C PRO A 489 5.03 -16.05 32.68
N ALA A 490 5.86 -15.35 33.47
CA ALA A 490 6.92 -14.47 32.96
C ALA A 490 8.03 -15.21 32.19
N ASP A 491 8.18 -16.51 32.43
CA ASP A 491 9.12 -17.43 31.78
C ASP A 491 8.57 -18.08 30.51
N SER A 492 7.29 -17.84 30.17
CA SER A 492 6.73 -18.25 28.87
C SER A 492 7.35 -17.47 27.72
N ALA A 493 7.45 -18.09 26.55
CA ALA A 493 7.94 -17.40 25.36
C ALA A 493 7.04 -16.21 25.01
N TRP A 494 5.72 -16.34 25.14
CA TRP A 494 4.75 -15.27 24.97
C TRP A 494 5.06 -14.04 25.83
N ALA A 495 5.23 -14.23 27.14
CA ALA A 495 5.50 -13.12 28.06
C ALA A 495 6.89 -12.50 27.81
N MET A 496 7.90 -13.32 27.51
CA MET A 496 9.23 -12.83 27.15
C MET A 496 9.17 -11.94 25.90
N ARG A 497 8.53 -12.40 24.82
CA ARG A 497 8.39 -11.61 23.57
C ARG A 497 7.59 -10.33 23.77
N LYS A 498 6.55 -10.36 24.61
CA LYS A 498 5.83 -9.14 24.99
C LYS A 498 6.73 -8.14 25.70
N SER A 499 7.61 -8.60 26.60
CA SER A 499 8.55 -7.74 27.32
C SER A 499 9.63 -7.13 26.41
N GLU A 500 9.96 -7.79 25.29
CA GLU A 500 10.87 -7.30 24.26
C GLU A 500 10.24 -6.20 23.37
N GLY A 501 8.92 -6.00 23.46
CA GLY A 501 8.18 -4.97 22.74
C GLY A 501 7.45 -5.46 21.47
N GLU A 502 6.67 -4.56 20.87
CA GLU A 502 5.73 -4.90 19.79
C GLU A 502 6.41 -5.54 18.56
N SER A 503 7.61 -5.07 18.19
CA SER A 503 8.33 -5.62 17.04
C SER A 503 8.76 -7.07 17.23
N ALA A 504 9.24 -7.44 18.42
CA ALA A 504 9.66 -8.80 18.74
C ALA A 504 8.44 -9.74 18.83
N MET A 505 7.34 -9.23 19.39
CA MET A 505 6.06 -9.92 19.44
C MET A 505 5.51 -10.18 18.03
N ALA A 506 5.48 -9.16 17.17
CA ALA A 506 5.01 -9.28 15.79
C ALA A 506 5.84 -10.29 14.98
N ALA A 507 7.16 -10.29 15.14
CA ALA A 507 8.03 -11.27 14.48
C ALA A 507 7.71 -12.71 14.91
N SER A 508 7.45 -12.92 16.20
CA SER A 508 7.10 -14.25 16.73
C SER A 508 5.71 -14.70 16.30
N CYS A 509 4.75 -13.77 16.22
CA CYS A 509 3.42 -14.02 15.64
C CYS A 509 3.53 -14.44 14.17
N VAL A 510 4.34 -13.74 13.35
CA VAL A 510 4.54 -14.10 11.94
C VAL A 510 5.14 -15.50 11.81
N ALA A 511 6.09 -15.87 12.67
CA ALA A 511 6.64 -17.22 12.71
C ALA A 511 5.62 -18.30 13.12
N ALA A 512 4.54 -17.91 13.81
CA ALA A 512 3.39 -18.76 14.14
C ALA A 512 2.23 -18.60 13.14
N SER A 513 2.53 -18.12 11.92
CA SER A 513 1.57 -17.94 10.82
C SER A 513 0.40 -16.98 11.16
N VAL A 514 0.63 -15.98 12.00
CA VAL A 514 -0.38 -14.94 12.30
C VAL A 514 0.19 -13.53 12.32
N ALA A 515 -0.58 -12.55 11.87
CA ALA A 515 -0.17 -11.15 11.93
C ALA A 515 -0.57 -10.53 13.28
N LEU A 516 0.35 -9.73 13.85
CA LEU A 516 0.06 -8.81 14.94
C LEU A 516 0.30 -7.38 14.47
N ARG A 517 -0.70 -6.51 14.58
CA ARG A 517 -0.55 -5.07 14.27
C ARG A 517 -1.28 -4.23 15.32
N SER A 518 -0.63 -3.18 15.79
CA SER A 518 -1.18 -2.28 16.81
C SER A 518 -1.67 -3.03 18.06
N GLY A 519 -0.92 -4.06 18.46
CA GLY A 519 -1.28 -4.95 19.59
C GLY A 519 -2.51 -5.84 19.39
N VAL A 520 -3.01 -6.03 18.16
CA VAL A 520 -4.15 -6.90 17.81
C VAL A 520 -3.70 -8.06 16.93
N LEU A 521 -4.19 -9.27 17.25
CA LEU A 521 -3.88 -10.53 16.55
C LEU A 521 -4.94 -10.82 15.49
N TYR A 522 -4.53 -11.04 14.23
CA TYR A 522 -5.44 -11.14 13.08
C TYR A 522 -5.57 -12.57 12.57
N ILE A 523 -6.74 -13.17 12.77
CA ILE A 523 -7.06 -14.52 12.29
C ILE A 523 -7.89 -14.41 11.02
N THR A 524 -7.52 -15.17 9.99
CA THR A 524 -8.25 -15.23 8.72
C THR A 524 -9.26 -16.39 8.70
N SER A 525 -10.22 -16.31 7.76
CA SER A 525 -11.16 -17.42 7.48
C SER A 525 -10.44 -18.69 7.02
N ALA A 526 -9.24 -18.57 6.42
CA ALA A 526 -8.41 -19.71 6.01
C ALA A 526 -8.01 -20.61 7.19
N HIS A 527 -7.66 -20.02 8.34
CA HIS A 527 -7.34 -20.79 9.55
C HIS A 527 -8.51 -21.68 9.97
N PHE A 528 -9.73 -21.14 9.96
CA PHE A 528 -10.93 -21.90 10.31
C PHE A 528 -11.27 -22.94 9.24
N TRP A 529 -11.22 -22.57 7.97
CA TRP A 529 -11.54 -23.46 6.87
C TRP A 529 -10.64 -24.69 6.85
N MET A 530 -9.33 -24.52 7.07
CA MET A 530 -8.37 -25.62 7.02
C MET A 530 -8.62 -26.67 8.12
N LEU A 531 -9.01 -26.23 9.32
CA LEU A 531 -9.37 -27.13 10.41
C LEU A 531 -10.71 -27.82 10.18
N MET A 532 -11.74 -27.06 9.77
CA MET A 532 -13.09 -27.59 9.57
C MET A 532 -13.17 -28.54 8.38
N ALA A 533 -12.40 -28.30 7.32
CA ALA A 533 -12.36 -29.14 6.14
C ALA A 533 -11.65 -30.48 6.36
N HIS A 534 -10.78 -30.57 7.36
CA HIS A 534 -9.99 -31.77 7.60
C HIS A 534 -10.84 -32.86 8.32
N PRO A 535 -10.90 -34.09 7.79
CA PRO A 535 -11.90 -35.10 8.21
C PRO A 535 -11.76 -35.58 9.66
N LYS A 536 -10.55 -35.56 10.22
CA LYS A 536 -10.30 -35.96 11.61
C LYS A 536 -10.26 -34.79 12.59
N VAL A 537 -9.93 -33.59 12.10
CA VAL A 537 -9.69 -32.41 12.95
C VAL A 537 -10.94 -31.57 13.06
N GLY A 538 -11.71 -31.45 11.98
CA GLY A 538 -12.98 -30.72 11.95
C GLY A 538 -13.93 -31.15 13.07
N PRO A 539 -14.22 -32.45 13.27
CA PRO A 539 -15.08 -32.91 14.35
C PRO A 539 -14.56 -32.53 15.75
N ALA A 540 -13.27 -32.76 16.02
CA ALA A 540 -12.66 -32.45 17.32
C ALA A 540 -12.64 -30.94 17.60
N PHE A 541 -12.31 -30.13 16.59
CA PHE A 541 -12.30 -28.68 16.66
C PHE A 541 -13.71 -28.11 16.90
N MET A 542 -14.72 -28.61 16.19
CA MET A 542 -16.12 -28.23 16.43
C MET A 542 -16.61 -28.65 17.82
N GLY A 543 -16.16 -29.80 18.31
CA GLY A 543 -16.40 -30.25 19.69
C GLY A 543 -15.82 -29.29 20.74
N LEU A 544 -14.61 -28.78 20.51
CA LEU A 544 -14.01 -27.74 21.35
C LEU A 544 -14.83 -26.45 21.30
N LEU A 545 -15.14 -25.93 20.11
CA LEU A 545 -15.92 -24.69 19.98
C LEU A 545 -17.28 -24.77 20.67
N LYS A 546 -17.96 -25.90 20.54
CA LYS A 546 -19.21 -26.17 21.26
C LYS A 546 -19.01 -26.10 22.77
N THR A 547 -17.96 -26.74 23.29
CA THR A 547 -17.66 -26.76 24.73
C THR A 547 -17.29 -25.37 25.25
N LEU A 548 -16.50 -24.60 24.49
CA LEU A 548 -16.19 -23.20 24.81
C LEU A 548 -17.44 -22.32 24.83
N SER A 549 -18.38 -22.54 23.89
CA SER A 549 -19.67 -21.85 23.87
C SER A 549 -20.52 -22.18 25.11
N GLU A 550 -20.63 -23.47 25.48
CA GLU A 550 -21.30 -23.89 26.72
C GLU A 550 -20.65 -23.23 27.96
N PHE A 551 -19.31 -23.13 27.97
CA PHE A 551 -18.55 -22.48 29.04
C PHE A 551 -18.81 -20.97 29.12
N HIS A 552 -18.87 -20.28 27.99
CA HIS A 552 -19.19 -18.87 27.93
C HIS A 552 -20.58 -18.57 28.50
N VAL A 553 -21.57 -19.39 28.13
CA VAL A 553 -22.96 -19.26 28.62
C VAL A 553 -23.04 -19.53 30.13
N ALA A 554 -22.28 -20.51 30.63
CA ALA A 554 -22.28 -20.87 32.05
C ALA A 554 -21.54 -19.85 32.94
N PHE A 555 -20.53 -19.16 32.41
CA PHE A 555 -19.66 -18.25 33.17
C PHE A 555 -19.50 -16.87 32.52
N PRO A 556 -20.60 -16.14 32.22
CA PRO A 556 -20.55 -14.86 31.49
C PRO A 556 -19.66 -13.82 32.17
N GLN A 557 -19.55 -13.83 33.50
CA GLN A 557 -18.70 -12.95 34.28
C GLN A 557 -17.20 -13.05 33.92
N LYS A 558 -16.73 -14.21 33.45
CA LYS A 558 -15.33 -14.38 33.01
C LYS A 558 -15.02 -13.66 31.69
N PHE A 559 -16.05 -13.22 30.96
CA PHE A 559 -15.95 -12.63 29.63
C PHE A 559 -16.38 -11.14 29.58
N GLN A 560 -16.71 -10.56 30.73
CA GLN A 560 -17.10 -9.14 30.83
C GLN A 560 -15.90 -8.17 30.91
N ILE A 561 -14.69 -8.65 30.60
CA ILE A 561 -13.47 -7.85 30.61
C ILE A 561 -13.32 -7.20 29.23
N PRO A 562 -13.28 -5.85 29.12
CA PRO A 562 -13.10 -5.18 27.84
C PRO A 562 -11.80 -5.59 27.17
N PHE A 563 -11.84 -5.68 25.83
CA PHE A 563 -10.64 -5.91 25.04
C PHE A 563 -9.72 -4.69 25.10
N LYS A 564 -8.42 -4.93 25.33
CA LYS A 564 -7.35 -3.93 25.21
C LYS A 564 -6.20 -4.52 24.38
N PRO A 565 -5.69 -3.82 23.36
CA PRO A 565 -4.53 -4.26 22.60
C PRO A 565 -3.29 -4.45 23.49
N LEU A 566 -2.42 -5.42 23.18
CA LEU A 566 -1.26 -5.81 24.01
C LEU A 566 -0.20 -4.72 24.25
N PHE A 567 -0.25 -3.63 23.49
CA PHE A 567 0.71 -2.53 23.54
C PHE A 567 0.01 -1.16 23.63
N SER A 568 -1.24 -1.14 24.15
CA SER A 568 -2.06 0.06 24.33
C SER A 568 -1.67 0.91 25.54
#